data_AF-A0A0V0YIB4-F1
#
_entry.id   AF-A0A0V0YIB4-F1
#
_cell.length_a   1.000
_cell.length_b   1.000
_cell.length_c   1.000
_cell.angle_alpha   90.00
_cell.angle_beta   90.00
_cell.angle_gamma   90.00
#
_symmetry.space_group_name_H-M   'P 1'
#
loop_
_entity.id
_entity.type
_entity.pdbx_description
1 polymer ?
#
loop_
_entity_poly.entity_id
_entity_poly.type
_entity_poly.pdbx_seq_one_letter_code
_entity_poly.pdbx_strand_id
1 'polypeptide(L)'
;MSSTEPHFIAAPNEYRLNNPPSDGITRVHFAPNSSKHLLVSSWDCSVRLYELSNASTNFVLSTYNHNAAVLDCLFIDANRCCSCGLDKFVKFYDFENHCEVILGAHEMPVRCLSYNQNHGLVVSGSWDKTIKIWDYRVGRCIGCYNQPERVYAMDVCGDRLIVGTAMRKIWLWNFRNFSVGPEQQRESSLKYQTRCIKSFPDTEGFVVQKRKYAFKCHRFKNAETGQEMIYPVLSIAFHPSGTFASGGSDGIVNIWDPFIKKRLSQYHKYPSSIISLDFSSDGDSLAIASSYQYESLDKGLPVPEDCIYIRKTAELWILNHNVWQFFADENILRLLQSLVMKAFPSLKEHTTILKLSIPKFAVRKALAGKHDGTVVTMVAPGGFQKSVLNLMRELQANPAACNRNEIVSLNSIFAPRVLIGHNELFGAAWTNDTMDEFITSSANPYRVRFYCLFC
;
A
#
# COMPACT_ATOMS: atom_id res chain seq x y z
N MET A 1 3.33 22.06 -20.28
CA MET A 1 3.29 22.92 -19.07
C MET A 1 2.62 22.15 -17.93
N SER A 2 3.43 21.60 -17.04
CA SER A 2 3.32 21.68 -15.58
C SER A 2 4.42 20.75 -15.06
N SER A 3 5.60 21.30 -14.84
CA SER A 3 6.57 20.69 -13.93
C SER A 3 5.83 20.51 -12.61
N THR A 4 5.48 19.27 -12.28
CA THR A 4 4.95 18.96 -10.95
C THR A 4 6.13 19.11 -10.00
N GLU A 5 6.36 20.34 -9.55
CA GLU A 5 6.92 20.54 -8.22
C GLU A 5 6.00 19.80 -7.24
N PRO A 6 6.57 19.16 -6.21
CA PRO A 6 5.74 18.51 -5.20
C PRO A 6 4.76 19.54 -4.63
N HIS A 7 3.48 19.17 -4.49
CA HIS A 7 2.50 20.03 -3.82
C HIS A 7 2.96 20.40 -2.41
N PHE A 8 3.81 19.54 -1.81
CA PHE A 8 4.41 19.74 -0.49
C PHE A 8 5.64 18.82 -0.31
N ILE A 9 6.71 19.33 0.30
CA ILE A 9 7.82 18.53 0.82
C ILE A 9 7.54 18.26 2.29
N ALA A 10 7.39 17.00 2.68
CA ALA A 10 7.04 16.67 4.05
C ALA A 10 8.22 16.87 5.01
N ALA A 11 7.95 17.44 6.18
CA ALA A 11 8.94 17.59 7.23
C ALA A 11 9.42 16.20 7.74
N PRO A 12 10.68 16.05 8.16
CA PRO A 12 11.17 14.81 8.77
C PRO A 12 10.40 14.51 10.07
N ASN A 13 9.73 13.36 10.14
CA ASN A 13 9.13 12.81 11.36
C ASN A 13 9.42 11.31 11.44
N GLU A 14 10.71 11.02 11.36
CA GLU A 14 11.26 9.68 11.23
C GLU A 14 12.51 9.54 12.08
N TYR A 15 12.86 8.30 12.39
CA TYR A 15 14.11 7.97 13.05
C TYR A 15 14.85 6.88 12.26
N ARG A 16 16.18 6.94 12.29
CA ARG A 16 17.04 5.91 11.71
C ARG A 16 17.08 4.71 12.65
N LEU A 17 16.92 3.52 12.10
CA LEU A 17 17.05 2.26 12.81
C LEU A 17 18.51 2.07 13.26
N ASN A 18 18.71 1.77 14.54
CA ASN A 18 20.02 1.43 15.10
C ASN A 18 20.40 0.01 14.69
N ASN A 19 21.71 -0.23 14.54
CA ASN A 19 22.27 -1.53 14.13
C ASN A 19 21.63 -2.10 12.84
N PRO A 20 21.69 -1.35 11.72
CA PRO A 20 21.29 -1.90 10.42
C PRO A 20 22.17 -3.11 10.03
N PRO A 21 21.76 -3.89 9.03
CA PRO A 21 22.64 -4.88 8.39
C PRO A 21 23.97 -4.26 7.92
N SER A 22 25.03 -5.07 7.84
CA SER A 22 26.38 -4.57 7.54
C SER A 22 26.67 -4.34 6.05
N ASP A 23 25.73 -4.75 5.19
CA ASP A 23 25.77 -4.60 3.74
C ASP A 23 24.35 -4.32 3.23
N GLY A 24 24.21 -4.07 1.92
CA GLY A 24 23.00 -3.59 1.27
C GLY A 24 21.73 -4.30 1.74
N ILE A 25 20.71 -3.52 2.11
CA ILE A 25 19.40 -4.05 2.48
C ILE A 25 18.69 -4.49 1.21
N THR A 26 17.94 -5.60 1.26
CA THR A 26 17.19 -6.12 0.10
C THR A 26 15.69 -6.05 0.28
N ARG A 27 15.21 -6.20 1.52
CA ARG A 27 13.79 -6.11 1.83
C ARG A 27 13.55 -5.67 3.27
N VAL A 28 12.48 -4.90 3.46
CA VAL A 28 11.86 -4.65 4.76
C VAL A 28 10.39 -5.04 4.69
N HIS A 29 9.88 -5.70 5.73
CA HIS A 29 8.46 -6.01 5.88
C HIS A 29 8.03 -5.86 7.33
N PHE A 30 6.88 -5.24 7.57
CA PHE A 30 6.23 -5.25 8.86
C PHE A 30 5.52 -6.59 9.10
N ALA A 31 5.44 -6.97 10.37
CA ALA A 31 4.66 -8.13 10.76
C ALA A 31 3.16 -7.89 10.53
N PRO A 32 2.41 -8.93 10.10
CA PRO A 32 0.96 -8.83 10.04
C PRO A 32 0.41 -8.60 11.45
N ASN A 33 -0.60 -7.72 11.56
CA ASN A 33 -1.28 -7.37 12.82
C ASN A 33 -0.37 -6.75 13.91
N SER A 34 0.86 -6.35 13.59
CA SER A 34 1.79 -5.71 14.52
C SER A 34 2.65 -4.64 13.84
N SER A 35 2.56 -3.40 14.30
CA SER A 35 3.47 -2.31 13.88
C SER A 35 4.81 -2.31 14.60
N LYS A 36 5.00 -3.22 15.56
CA LYS A 36 6.22 -3.30 16.38
C LYS A 36 7.30 -4.19 15.80
N HIS A 37 6.98 -5.08 14.87
CA HIS A 37 7.93 -6.08 14.40
C HIS A 37 8.28 -5.81 12.94
N LEU A 38 9.57 -5.74 12.64
CA LEU A 38 10.09 -5.49 11.30
C LEU A 38 11.10 -6.58 10.93
N LEU A 39 10.84 -7.26 9.82
CA LEU A 39 11.76 -8.23 9.24
C LEU A 39 12.59 -7.56 8.16
N VAL A 40 13.89 -7.83 8.18
CA VAL A 40 14.87 -7.23 7.27
C VAL A 40 15.77 -8.31 6.69
N SER A 41 15.94 -8.31 5.36
CA SER A 41 16.93 -9.14 4.67
C SER A 41 18.03 -8.29 4.04
N SER A 42 19.25 -8.83 3.94
CA SER A 42 20.42 -8.10 3.44
C SER A 42 21.39 -8.96 2.61
N TRP A 43 22.23 -8.27 1.85
CA TRP A 43 23.42 -8.79 1.18
C TRP A 43 24.48 -9.32 2.14
N ASP A 44 24.44 -8.93 3.42
CA ASP A 44 25.31 -9.45 4.49
C ASP A 44 25.01 -10.91 4.89
N CYS A 45 24.12 -11.57 4.14
CA CYS A 45 23.63 -12.93 4.35
C CYS A 45 22.70 -13.10 5.55
N SER A 46 22.38 -12.03 6.29
CA SER A 46 21.51 -12.09 7.47
C SER A 46 20.04 -11.78 7.16
N VAL A 47 19.18 -12.40 7.95
CA VAL A 47 17.78 -12.00 8.14
C VAL A 47 17.60 -11.63 9.60
N ARG A 48 17.13 -10.41 9.86
CA ARG A 48 17.02 -9.84 11.19
C ARG A 48 15.57 -9.47 11.49
N LEU A 49 15.09 -9.88 12.66
CA LEU A 49 13.83 -9.44 13.24
C LEU A 49 14.11 -8.33 14.25
N TYR A 50 13.52 -7.17 14.02
CA TYR A 50 13.58 -6.02 14.91
C TYR A 50 12.27 -5.86 15.68
N GLU A 51 12.38 -5.49 16.94
CA GLU A 51 11.30 -4.88 17.71
C GLU A 51 11.47 -3.35 17.70
N LEU A 52 10.41 -2.64 17.37
CA LEU A 52 10.30 -1.19 17.32
C LEU A 52 9.51 -0.72 18.53
N SER A 53 10.07 0.24 19.26
CA SER A 53 9.41 0.87 20.39
C SER A 53 8.75 2.20 19.98
N ASN A 54 7.75 2.61 20.75
CA ASN A 54 7.10 3.92 20.57
C ASN A 54 8.05 5.11 20.80
N ALA A 55 9.19 4.89 21.45
CA ALA A 55 10.18 5.90 21.82
C ALA A 55 11.28 6.09 20.76
N SER A 56 11.03 5.70 19.50
CA SER A 56 12.01 5.79 18.41
C SER A 56 13.29 4.98 18.67
N THR A 57 13.16 3.90 19.44
CA THR A 57 14.25 2.93 19.68
C THR A 57 13.88 1.59 19.07
N ASN A 58 14.90 0.77 18.81
CA ASN A 58 14.73 -0.57 18.30
C ASN A 58 15.73 -1.54 18.92
N PHE A 59 15.37 -2.82 18.92
CA PHE A 59 16.21 -3.92 19.36
C PHE A 59 16.17 -5.04 18.33
N VAL A 60 17.27 -5.77 18.18
CA VAL A 60 17.31 -6.99 17.35
C VAL A 60 16.84 -8.15 18.23
N LEU A 61 15.70 -8.75 17.90
CA LEU A 61 15.14 -9.89 18.64
C LEU A 61 15.79 -11.21 18.23
N SER A 62 16.00 -11.39 16.92
CA SER A 62 16.53 -12.62 16.36
C SER A 62 17.26 -12.34 15.05
N THR A 63 18.30 -13.12 14.79
CA THR A 63 19.07 -13.11 13.55
C THR A 63 19.38 -14.54 13.15
N TYR A 64 19.16 -14.87 11.89
CA TYR A 64 19.64 -16.11 11.28
C TYR A 64 20.25 -15.81 9.90
N ASN A 65 21.01 -16.76 9.36
CA ASN A 65 21.86 -16.51 8.20
C ASN A 65 21.60 -17.49 7.05
N HIS A 66 21.84 -17.01 5.84
CA HIS A 66 21.97 -17.80 4.62
C HIS A 66 23.45 -18.03 4.28
N ASN A 67 23.72 -18.95 3.34
CA ASN A 67 25.09 -19.21 2.88
C ASN A 67 25.57 -18.18 1.83
N ALA A 68 24.68 -17.28 1.41
CA ALA A 68 24.95 -16.17 0.50
C ALA A 68 23.88 -15.08 0.71
N ALA A 69 24.03 -13.95 0.00
CA ALA A 69 23.13 -12.80 0.12
C ALA A 69 21.64 -13.15 0.05
N VAL A 70 20.85 -12.60 0.98
CA VAL A 70 19.40 -12.80 1.05
C VAL A 70 18.73 -11.74 0.18
N LEU A 71 17.91 -12.17 -0.76
CA LEU A 71 17.29 -11.30 -1.76
C LEU A 71 15.84 -10.91 -1.43
N ASP A 72 15.15 -11.71 -0.62
CA ASP A 72 13.80 -11.42 -0.16
C ASP A 72 13.50 -12.14 1.15
N CYS A 73 12.58 -11.57 1.91
CA CYS A 73 11.99 -12.18 3.09
C CYS A 73 10.51 -11.79 3.18
N LEU A 74 9.72 -12.56 3.92
CA LEU A 74 8.32 -12.24 4.21
C LEU A 74 7.87 -12.90 5.51
N PHE A 75 6.83 -12.34 6.11
CA PHE A 75 6.10 -12.98 7.20
C PHE A 75 5.03 -13.94 6.66
N ILE A 76 4.90 -15.09 7.31
CA ILE A 76 3.74 -15.99 7.19
C ILE A 76 2.69 -15.57 8.22
N ASP A 77 3.14 -15.25 9.43
CA ASP A 77 2.37 -14.63 10.51
C ASP A 77 3.31 -13.83 11.42
N ALA A 78 2.87 -13.44 12.62
CA ALA A 78 3.68 -12.64 13.54
C ALA A 78 4.96 -13.35 14.03
N ASN A 79 4.98 -14.69 14.07
CA ASN A 79 6.07 -15.48 14.67
C ASN A 79 6.85 -16.31 13.64
N ARG A 80 6.37 -16.41 12.40
CA ARG A 80 6.96 -17.26 11.36
C ARG A 80 7.25 -16.47 10.10
N CYS A 81 8.39 -16.75 9.49
CA CYS A 81 8.81 -16.08 8.26
C CYS A 81 9.42 -17.06 7.26
N CYS A 82 9.54 -16.58 6.02
CA CYS A 82 10.32 -17.22 4.98
C CYS A 82 11.34 -16.24 4.40
N SER A 83 12.45 -16.78 3.94
CA SER A 83 13.53 -16.03 3.31
C SER A 83 14.15 -16.82 2.17
N CYS A 84 14.75 -16.10 1.21
CA CYS A 84 15.42 -16.71 0.08
C CYS A 84 16.55 -15.83 -0.47
N GLY A 85 17.52 -16.44 -1.14
CA GLY A 85 18.68 -15.70 -1.61
C GLY A 85 19.47 -16.33 -2.77
N LEU A 86 20.72 -15.85 -2.88
CA LEU A 86 21.71 -16.33 -3.85
C LEU A 86 22.15 -17.77 -3.60
N ASP A 87 21.96 -18.28 -2.38
CA ASP A 87 22.22 -19.66 -2.01
C ASP A 87 21.20 -20.65 -2.59
N LYS A 88 20.19 -20.14 -3.31
CA LYS A 88 19.14 -20.88 -4.02
C LYS A 88 18.12 -21.58 -3.12
N PHE A 89 18.26 -21.45 -1.81
CA PHE A 89 17.38 -22.08 -0.84
C PHE A 89 16.19 -21.18 -0.51
N VAL A 90 15.06 -21.82 -0.19
CA VAL A 90 13.94 -21.18 0.49
C VAL A 90 13.94 -21.71 1.92
N LYS A 91 14.15 -20.82 2.88
CA LYS A 91 14.15 -21.14 4.30
C LYS A 91 12.84 -20.72 4.94
N PHE A 92 12.41 -21.50 5.91
CA PHE A 92 11.36 -21.18 6.85
C PHE A 92 11.99 -21.04 8.24
N TYR A 93 11.57 -20.03 8.97
CA TYR A 93 12.06 -19.79 10.32
C TYR A 93 10.90 -19.45 11.26
N ASP A 94 10.86 -20.15 12.39
CA ASP A 94 9.94 -19.91 13.49
C ASP A 94 10.69 -19.21 14.64
N PHE A 95 10.30 -17.97 14.93
CA PHE A 95 10.91 -17.14 15.97
C PHE A 95 10.55 -17.58 17.39
N GLU A 96 9.43 -18.27 17.58
CA GLU A 96 8.97 -18.72 18.90
C GLU A 96 9.74 -19.97 19.34
N ASN A 97 9.93 -20.92 18.41
CA ASN A 97 10.64 -22.17 18.66
C ASN A 97 12.13 -22.12 18.27
N HIS A 98 12.60 -21.00 17.71
CA HIS A 98 13.94 -20.86 17.11
C HIS A 98 14.27 -21.99 16.12
N CYS A 99 13.27 -22.41 15.34
CA CYS A 99 13.37 -23.55 14.43
C CYS A 99 13.59 -23.08 13.00
N GLU A 100 14.69 -23.51 12.39
CA GLU A 100 15.02 -23.27 10.98
C GLU A 100 14.79 -24.55 10.17
N VAL A 101 14.05 -24.43 9.07
CA VAL A 101 13.78 -25.52 8.13
C VAL A 101 14.03 -25.06 6.70
N ILE A 102 14.80 -25.83 5.94
CA ILE A 102 14.93 -25.62 4.49
C ILE A 102 13.70 -26.25 3.81
N LEU A 103 12.82 -25.43 3.23
CA LEU A 103 11.64 -25.91 2.50
C LEU A 103 12.04 -26.59 1.18
N GLY A 104 13.14 -26.14 0.59
CA GLY A 104 13.77 -26.74 -0.58
C GLY A 104 14.64 -25.73 -1.33
N ALA A 105 14.98 -26.08 -2.58
CA ALA A 105 15.91 -25.31 -3.40
C ALA A 105 15.40 -25.09 -4.83
N HIS A 106 15.93 -24.05 -5.46
CA HIS A 106 15.89 -23.79 -6.89
C HIS A 106 17.23 -24.14 -7.56
N GLU A 107 17.25 -24.23 -8.89
CA GLU A 107 18.51 -24.50 -9.63
C GLU A 107 19.43 -23.27 -9.69
N MET A 108 18.83 -22.09 -9.63
CA MET A 108 19.46 -20.77 -9.64
C MET A 108 18.91 -19.90 -8.50
N PRO A 109 19.54 -18.74 -8.20
CA PRO A 109 19.10 -17.84 -7.13
C PRO A 109 17.61 -17.54 -7.11
N VAL A 110 17.05 -17.52 -5.90
CA VAL A 110 15.65 -17.18 -5.66
C VAL A 110 15.56 -15.68 -5.43
N ARG A 111 14.83 -14.98 -6.30
CA ARG A 111 14.79 -13.52 -6.28
C ARG A 111 13.70 -12.98 -5.39
N CYS A 112 12.54 -13.60 -5.35
CA CYS A 112 11.39 -13.06 -4.63
C CYS A 112 10.49 -14.14 -4.06
N LEU A 113 9.78 -13.78 -2.99
CA LEU A 113 8.79 -14.59 -2.30
C LEU A 113 7.45 -13.88 -2.27
N SER A 114 6.38 -14.65 -2.17
CA SER A 114 5.04 -14.13 -1.85
C SER A 114 4.27 -15.18 -1.06
N TYR A 115 3.48 -14.73 -0.09
CA TYR A 115 2.66 -15.62 0.73
C TYR A 115 1.18 -15.44 0.39
N ASN A 116 0.49 -16.55 0.19
CA ASN A 116 -0.95 -16.57 0.00
C ASN A 116 -1.61 -16.98 1.32
N GLN A 117 -2.23 -16.00 1.99
CA GLN A 117 -2.93 -16.23 3.26
C GLN A 117 -4.13 -17.18 3.11
N ASN A 118 -4.87 -17.10 1.99
CA ASN A 118 -6.09 -17.89 1.78
C ASN A 118 -5.81 -19.39 1.70
N HIS A 119 -4.71 -19.77 1.07
CA HIS A 119 -4.32 -21.17 0.86
C HIS A 119 -3.24 -21.64 1.84
N GLY A 120 -2.58 -20.71 2.55
CA GLY A 120 -1.46 -21.01 3.43
C GLY A 120 -0.24 -21.53 2.66
N LEU A 121 0.05 -20.92 1.50
CA LEU A 121 1.10 -21.37 0.58
C LEU A 121 2.13 -20.27 0.35
N VAL A 122 3.41 -20.66 0.37
CA VAL A 122 4.52 -19.78 0.00
C VAL A 122 4.86 -20.02 -1.46
N VAL A 123 5.06 -18.94 -2.22
CA VAL A 123 5.49 -19.00 -3.61
C VAL A 123 6.85 -18.34 -3.73
N SER A 124 7.78 -19.00 -4.41
CA SER A 124 9.10 -18.47 -4.73
C SER A 124 9.28 -18.32 -6.24
N GLY A 125 9.96 -17.26 -6.64
CA GLY A 125 10.30 -16.96 -8.03
C GLY A 125 11.81 -16.88 -8.20
N SER A 126 12.34 -17.65 -9.15
CA SER A 126 13.79 -17.80 -9.34
C SER A 126 14.27 -17.37 -10.73
N TRP A 127 15.56 -17.14 -10.81
CA TRP A 127 16.30 -16.96 -12.06
C TRP A 127 16.48 -18.25 -12.86
N ASP A 128 16.05 -19.40 -12.34
CA ASP A 128 15.96 -20.66 -13.10
C ASP A 128 14.75 -20.68 -14.05
N LYS A 129 14.02 -19.57 -14.15
CA LYS A 129 12.80 -19.40 -14.95
C LYS A 129 11.64 -20.26 -14.43
N THR A 130 11.61 -20.59 -13.15
CA THR A 130 10.50 -21.29 -12.52
C THR A 130 9.90 -20.49 -11.36
N ILE A 131 8.63 -20.75 -11.09
CA ILE A 131 8.05 -20.51 -9.76
C ILE A 131 7.83 -21.85 -9.09
N LYS A 132 8.08 -21.92 -7.78
CA LYS A 132 7.76 -23.08 -6.95
C LYS A 132 6.78 -22.70 -5.86
N ILE A 133 5.89 -23.63 -5.55
CA ILE A 133 4.88 -23.49 -4.50
C ILE A 133 5.24 -24.44 -3.37
N TRP A 134 5.25 -23.92 -2.15
CA TRP A 134 5.67 -24.63 -0.95
C TRP A 134 4.53 -24.64 0.05
N ASP A 135 4.28 -25.81 0.61
CA ASP A 135 3.51 -25.93 1.84
C ASP A 135 4.50 -26.15 3.00
N TYR A 136 4.68 -25.10 3.81
CA TYR A 136 5.60 -25.13 4.94
C TYR A 136 5.17 -26.13 6.02
N ARG A 137 3.88 -26.50 6.08
CA ARG A 137 3.34 -27.49 7.03
C ARG A 137 3.76 -28.92 6.69
N VAL A 138 3.90 -29.19 5.39
CA VAL A 138 4.33 -30.50 4.87
C VAL A 138 5.85 -30.54 4.65
N GLY A 139 6.50 -29.37 4.57
CA GLY A 139 7.94 -29.26 4.36
C GLY A 139 8.40 -29.70 2.97
N ARG A 140 7.55 -29.53 1.94
CA ARG A 140 7.91 -29.91 0.55
C ARG A 140 7.36 -28.95 -0.50
N CYS A 141 7.99 -28.97 -1.66
CA CYS A 141 7.46 -28.36 -2.88
C CYS A 141 6.22 -29.12 -3.34
N ILE A 142 5.12 -28.42 -3.56
CA ILE A 142 3.85 -28.99 -4.06
C ILE A 142 3.63 -28.72 -5.55
N GLY A 143 4.39 -27.80 -6.15
CA GLY A 143 4.27 -27.50 -7.58
C GLY A 143 5.45 -26.68 -8.10
N CYS A 144 5.83 -26.94 -9.35
CA CYS A 144 6.89 -26.24 -10.07
C CYS A 144 6.38 -25.86 -11.46
N TYR A 145 6.39 -24.57 -11.79
CA TYR A 145 5.78 -24.05 -13.02
C TYR A 145 6.76 -23.16 -13.78
N ASN A 146 6.99 -23.51 -15.04
CA ASN A 146 7.88 -22.78 -15.93
C ASN A 146 7.32 -21.39 -16.24
N GLN A 147 8.22 -20.41 -16.20
CA GLN A 147 8.01 -19.03 -16.61
C GLN A 147 8.73 -18.78 -17.93
N PRO A 148 8.30 -17.78 -18.72
CA PRO A 148 8.89 -17.55 -20.03
C PRO A 148 10.33 -17.03 -19.92
N GLU A 149 10.69 -16.43 -18.80
CA GLU A 149 12.01 -15.88 -18.51
C GLU A 149 12.24 -15.79 -16.99
N ARG A 150 13.45 -15.42 -16.57
CA ARG A 150 13.84 -15.28 -15.14
C ARG A 150 12.85 -14.41 -14.37
N VAL A 151 12.47 -14.80 -13.17
CA VAL A 151 11.51 -14.05 -12.34
C VAL A 151 12.21 -12.92 -11.58
N TYR A 152 11.64 -11.71 -11.62
CA TYR A 152 12.21 -10.54 -10.93
C TYR A 152 11.27 -9.88 -9.92
N ALA A 153 9.97 -9.99 -10.13
CA ALA A 153 8.97 -9.43 -9.22
C ALA A 153 7.75 -10.36 -9.15
N MET A 154 7.17 -10.47 -7.97
CA MET A 154 5.94 -11.20 -7.73
C MET A 154 5.08 -10.49 -6.70
N ASP A 155 3.77 -10.72 -6.79
CA ASP A 155 2.83 -10.31 -5.76
C ASP A 155 1.59 -11.20 -5.78
N VAL A 156 0.93 -11.33 -4.63
CA VAL A 156 -0.28 -12.14 -4.45
C VAL A 156 -1.42 -11.26 -3.99
N CYS A 157 -2.59 -11.42 -4.61
CA CYS A 157 -3.82 -10.77 -4.19
C CYS A 157 -4.99 -11.74 -4.34
N GLY A 158 -5.63 -12.07 -3.23
CA GLY A 158 -6.64 -13.13 -3.16
C GLY A 158 -6.09 -14.46 -3.69
N ASP A 159 -6.79 -15.05 -4.65
CA ASP A 159 -6.40 -16.35 -5.24
C ASP A 159 -5.56 -16.19 -6.51
N ARG A 160 -4.94 -15.02 -6.72
CA ARG A 160 -4.11 -14.76 -7.91
C ARG A 160 -2.68 -14.44 -7.53
N LEU A 161 -1.77 -14.91 -8.38
CA LEU A 161 -0.34 -14.60 -8.35
C LEU A 161 0.02 -13.85 -9.63
N ILE A 162 0.69 -12.72 -9.49
CA ILE A 162 1.24 -11.95 -10.60
C ILE A 162 2.75 -12.16 -10.62
N VAL A 163 3.29 -12.50 -11.79
CA VAL A 163 4.71 -12.79 -11.99
C VAL A 163 5.26 -11.87 -13.07
N GLY A 164 6.26 -11.07 -12.73
CA GLY A 164 7.02 -10.23 -13.66
C GLY A 164 8.38 -10.87 -13.96
N THR A 165 8.65 -11.10 -15.24
CA THR A 165 9.87 -11.77 -15.68
C THR A 165 10.84 -10.83 -16.39
N ALA A 166 12.04 -11.33 -16.67
CA ALA A 166 12.91 -10.78 -17.70
C ALA A 166 12.15 -10.68 -19.04
N MET A 167 12.60 -9.76 -19.89
CA MET A 167 11.93 -9.43 -21.15
C MET A 167 10.49 -8.93 -20.99
N ARG A 168 10.16 -8.35 -19.83
CA ARG A 168 8.93 -7.56 -19.64
C ARG A 168 7.64 -8.37 -19.73
N LYS A 169 7.69 -9.69 -19.68
CA LYS A 169 6.49 -10.53 -19.67
C LYS A 169 5.89 -10.53 -18.26
N ILE A 170 4.57 -10.46 -18.21
CA ILE A 170 3.77 -10.49 -16.99
C ILE A 170 2.78 -11.62 -17.13
N TRP A 171 2.91 -12.61 -16.27
CA TRP A 171 2.05 -13.77 -16.23
C TRP A 171 1.18 -13.72 -14.98
N LEU A 172 -0.07 -14.11 -15.14
CA LEU A 172 -1.04 -14.19 -14.07
C LEU A 172 -1.43 -15.65 -13.89
N TRP A 173 -1.34 -16.11 -12.66
CA TRP A 173 -1.70 -17.45 -12.25
C TRP A 173 -2.84 -17.40 -11.24
N ASN A 174 -3.61 -18.49 -11.17
CA ASN A 174 -4.67 -18.68 -10.19
C ASN A 174 -4.32 -19.87 -9.30
N PHE A 175 -4.35 -19.66 -7.99
CA PHE A 175 -4.03 -20.68 -6.99
C PHE A 175 -4.90 -21.93 -7.09
N ARG A 176 -6.15 -21.80 -7.53
CA ARG A 176 -7.07 -22.92 -7.69
C ARG A 176 -6.77 -23.79 -8.92
N ASN A 177 -6.16 -23.20 -9.96
CA ASN A 177 -6.03 -23.82 -11.28
C ASN A 177 -4.60 -23.73 -11.85
N PHE A 178 -3.58 -23.82 -11.00
CA PHE A 178 -2.17 -23.76 -11.45
C PHE A 178 -1.82 -24.81 -12.51
N SER A 179 -2.43 -26.00 -12.44
CA SER A 179 -2.19 -27.11 -13.36
C SER A 179 -2.64 -26.83 -14.80
N VAL A 180 -3.61 -25.93 -14.99
CA VAL A 180 -4.14 -25.56 -16.31
C VAL A 180 -3.19 -24.61 -17.05
N GLY A 181 -2.38 -23.86 -16.30
CA GLY A 181 -1.49 -22.82 -16.82
C GLY A 181 -1.90 -21.40 -16.39
N PRO A 182 -1.20 -20.37 -16.91
CA PRO A 182 -1.48 -18.99 -16.54
C PRO A 182 -2.82 -18.54 -17.13
N GLU A 183 -3.67 -17.92 -16.31
CA GLU A 183 -4.94 -17.32 -16.75
C GLU A 183 -4.72 -16.22 -17.79
N GLN A 184 -3.58 -15.55 -17.71
CA GLN A 184 -3.27 -14.44 -18.59
C GLN A 184 -1.77 -14.28 -18.78
N GLN A 185 -1.41 -13.98 -20.01
CA GLN A 185 -0.04 -13.66 -20.42
C GLN A 185 -0.06 -12.30 -21.11
N ARG A 186 0.80 -11.41 -20.67
CA ARG A 186 0.92 -10.06 -21.23
C ARG A 186 2.39 -9.68 -21.35
N GLU A 187 2.64 -8.72 -22.22
CA GLU A 187 3.90 -8.00 -22.24
C GLU A 187 3.68 -6.59 -21.70
N SER A 188 4.59 -6.12 -20.85
CA SER A 188 4.53 -4.80 -20.26
C SER A 188 4.68 -3.73 -21.34
N SER A 189 3.92 -2.64 -21.20
CA SER A 189 4.11 -1.45 -22.04
C SER A 189 5.39 -0.67 -21.72
N LEU A 190 6.13 -1.04 -20.67
CA LEU A 190 7.40 -0.44 -20.31
C LEU A 190 8.47 -0.79 -21.35
N LYS A 191 9.47 0.09 -21.49
CA LYS A 191 10.65 -0.16 -22.32
C LYS A 191 11.67 -1.07 -21.61
N TYR A 192 11.67 -1.06 -20.28
CA TYR A 192 12.67 -1.72 -19.44
C TYR A 192 12.03 -2.84 -18.60
N GLN A 193 12.89 -3.65 -17.98
CA GLN A 193 12.50 -4.74 -17.08
C GLN A 193 11.74 -4.22 -15.87
N THR A 194 10.65 -4.91 -15.50
CA THR A 194 9.86 -4.60 -14.31
C THR A 194 10.64 -4.91 -13.04
N ARG A 195 10.82 -3.89 -12.18
CA ARG A 195 11.56 -4.02 -10.91
C ARG A 195 10.69 -4.42 -9.73
N CYS A 196 9.44 -3.99 -9.74
CA CYS A 196 8.47 -4.18 -8.67
C CYS A 196 7.08 -4.40 -9.28
N ILE A 197 6.30 -5.27 -8.65
CA ILE A 197 4.86 -5.44 -8.92
C ILE A 197 4.18 -5.44 -7.56
N LYS A 198 3.09 -4.68 -7.45
CA LYS A 198 2.16 -4.72 -6.33
C LYS A 198 0.74 -4.65 -6.84
N SER A 199 -0.12 -5.43 -6.22
CA SER A 199 -1.56 -5.48 -6.43
C SER A 199 -2.23 -4.53 -5.47
N PHE A 200 -3.36 -3.98 -5.88
CA PHE A 200 -4.17 -3.18 -4.98
C PHE A 200 -4.76 -4.07 -3.86
N PRO A 201 -4.85 -3.58 -2.61
CA PRO A 201 -5.43 -4.35 -1.50
C PRO A 201 -6.94 -4.60 -1.63
N ASP A 202 -7.63 -3.80 -2.45
CA ASP A 202 -9.04 -4.01 -2.75
C ASP A 202 -9.19 -5.28 -3.60
N THR A 203 -9.61 -6.36 -2.96
CA THR A 203 -10.09 -7.55 -3.67
C THR A 203 -11.29 -7.25 -4.58
N GLU A 204 -11.79 -6.01 -4.58
CA GLU A 204 -12.86 -5.46 -5.44
C GLU A 204 -12.37 -4.71 -6.69
N GLY A 205 -11.05 -4.52 -6.90
CA GLY A 205 -10.50 -4.00 -8.17
C GLY A 205 -10.82 -4.86 -9.40
N PHE A 206 -11.62 -5.92 -9.23
CA PHE A 206 -12.05 -6.91 -10.19
C PHE A 206 -13.41 -6.67 -10.85
N VAL A 207 -14.01 -5.47 -10.75
CA VAL A 207 -15.24 -5.16 -11.50
C VAL A 207 -14.99 -4.11 -12.62
N VAL A 208 -14.96 -4.62 -13.86
CA VAL A 208 -15.30 -4.03 -15.17
C VAL A 208 -15.22 -2.48 -15.39
N GLN A 209 -14.41 -2.05 -16.38
CA GLN A 209 -14.33 -0.67 -16.98
C GLN A 209 -13.80 0.46 -16.03
N LYS A 210 -12.89 1.42 -16.31
CA LYS A 210 -12.24 2.05 -17.50
C LYS A 210 -10.96 2.84 -17.05
N ARG A 211 -10.12 2.36 -16.12
CA ARG A 211 -9.01 3.18 -15.57
C ARG A 211 -7.69 2.39 -15.53
N LYS A 212 -6.72 2.76 -16.37
CA LYS A 212 -5.32 2.28 -16.27
C LYS A 212 -4.58 3.27 -15.36
N TYR A 213 -3.96 2.80 -14.28
CA TYR A 213 -2.96 3.57 -13.56
C TYR A 213 -1.66 2.78 -13.59
N ALA A 214 -0.64 3.35 -14.23
CA ALA A 214 0.68 2.75 -14.36
C ALA A 214 1.69 3.84 -14.04
N PHE A 215 2.45 3.64 -12.96
CA PHE A 215 3.48 4.56 -12.52
C PHE A 215 4.84 4.08 -13.02
N LYS A 216 5.39 4.78 -14.02
CA LYS A 216 6.52 4.27 -14.81
C LYS A 216 7.90 4.62 -14.22
N CYS A 217 8.04 5.80 -13.63
CA CYS A 217 9.35 6.30 -13.22
C CYS A 217 9.24 7.54 -12.33
N HIS A 218 10.28 7.79 -11.56
CA HIS A 218 10.54 9.11 -11.00
C HIS A 218 11.20 9.98 -12.06
N ARG A 219 10.86 11.27 -12.07
CA ARG A 219 11.38 12.25 -13.03
C ARG A 219 11.83 13.48 -12.28
N PHE A 220 13.05 13.92 -12.58
CA PHE A 220 13.58 15.17 -12.10
C PHE A 220 13.99 16.02 -13.29
N LYS A 221 13.51 17.25 -13.37
CA LYS A 221 13.91 18.19 -14.40
C LYS A 221 14.86 19.20 -13.77
N ASN A 222 16.09 19.24 -14.25
CA ASN A 222 17.04 20.28 -13.86
C ASN A 222 16.55 21.62 -14.43
N ALA A 223 16.32 22.60 -13.55
CA ALA A 223 15.80 23.91 -13.94
C ALA A 223 16.82 24.73 -14.75
N GLU A 224 18.11 24.52 -14.49
CA GLU A 224 19.21 25.28 -15.11
C GLU A 224 19.56 24.72 -16.49
N THR A 225 19.69 23.40 -16.60
CA THR A 225 20.10 22.74 -17.86
C THR A 225 18.91 22.30 -18.72
N GLY A 226 17.71 22.30 -18.15
CA GLY A 226 16.51 21.77 -18.80
C GLY A 226 16.49 20.25 -18.97
N GLN A 227 17.56 19.55 -18.56
CA GLN A 227 17.68 18.10 -18.70
C GLN A 227 16.69 17.36 -17.79
N GLU A 228 16.02 16.36 -18.33
CA GLU A 228 15.10 15.49 -17.59
C GLU A 228 15.80 14.16 -17.26
N MET A 229 16.08 13.94 -15.98
CA MET A 229 16.59 12.68 -15.46
C MET A 229 15.42 11.75 -15.11
N ILE A 230 15.52 10.50 -15.55
CA ILE A 230 14.49 9.48 -15.36
C ILE A 230 15.07 8.37 -14.49
N TYR A 231 14.44 8.12 -13.35
CA TYR A 231 14.89 7.12 -12.38
C TYR A 231 13.90 5.95 -12.30
N PRO A 232 14.39 4.70 -12.27
CA PRO A 232 13.54 3.56 -12.02
C PRO A 232 12.95 3.62 -10.62
N VAL A 233 11.74 3.08 -10.50
CA VAL A 233 11.09 2.88 -9.21
C VAL A 233 11.38 1.45 -8.79
N LEU A 234 11.98 1.32 -7.62
CA LEU A 234 12.50 0.05 -7.13
C LEU A 234 11.52 -0.63 -6.18
N SER A 235 10.73 0.16 -5.45
CA SER A 235 9.77 -0.35 -4.47
C SER A 235 8.46 0.43 -4.47
N ILE A 236 7.38 -0.29 -4.19
CA ILE A 236 6.03 0.23 -3.99
C ILE A 236 5.44 -0.45 -2.77
N ALA A 237 4.76 0.34 -1.93
CA ALA A 237 4.01 -0.16 -0.78
C ALA A 237 2.63 0.50 -0.74
N PHE A 238 1.58 -0.30 -0.53
CA PHE A 238 0.23 0.22 -0.33
C PHE A 238 0.01 0.49 1.15
N HIS A 239 -0.52 1.67 1.44
CA HIS A 239 -1.02 1.99 2.77
C HIS A 239 -2.39 1.29 2.96
N PRO A 240 -2.73 0.82 4.17
CA PRO A 240 -4.02 0.16 4.43
C PRO A 240 -5.26 1.00 4.05
N SER A 241 -5.15 2.33 4.03
CA SER A 241 -6.24 3.23 3.59
C SER A 241 -6.47 3.30 2.07
N GLY A 242 -5.58 2.70 1.26
CA GLY A 242 -5.69 2.67 -0.21
C GLY A 242 -4.82 3.69 -0.95
N THR A 243 -4.05 4.55 -0.27
CA THR A 243 -2.96 5.31 -0.91
C THR A 243 -1.72 4.42 -1.07
N PHE A 244 -0.70 4.87 -1.80
CA PHE A 244 0.55 4.11 -1.90
C PHE A 244 1.80 5.00 -1.96
N ALA A 245 2.92 4.44 -1.53
CA ALA A 245 4.24 5.04 -1.61
C ALA A 245 5.05 4.41 -2.75
N SER A 246 5.85 5.21 -3.44
CA SER A 246 6.85 4.75 -4.40
C SER A 246 8.24 5.21 -4.01
N GLY A 247 9.20 4.28 -4.03
CA GLY A 247 10.61 4.53 -3.73
C GLY A 247 11.42 4.45 -5.01
N GLY A 248 12.14 5.52 -5.31
CA GLY A 248 12.97 5.62 -6.51
C GLY A 248 14.45 5.46 -6.24
N SER A 249 15.17 5.21 -7.33
CA SER A 249 16.62 5.16 -7.35
C SER A 249 17.28 6.55 -7.23
N ASP A 250 16.46 7.60 -7.33
CA ASP A 250 16.81 8.98 -6.98
C ASP A 250 16.90 9.23 -5.45
N GLY A 251 16.61 8.22 -4.63
CA GLY A 251 16.55 8.34 -3.18
C GLY A 251 15.35 9.14 -2.69
N ILE A 252 14.28 9.22 -3.49
CA ILE A 252 13.06 9.95 -3.14
C ILE A 252 11.93 8.96 -2.88
N VAL A 253 11.09 9.27 -1.88
CA VAL A 253 9.80 8.62 -1.65
C VAL A 253 8.68 9.60 -2.05
N ASN A 254 7.76 9.13 -2.89
CA ASN A 254 6.56 9.88 -3.27
C ASN A 254 5.30 9.15 -2.78
N ILE A 255 4.35 9.89 -2.21
CA ILE A 255 3.04 9.37 -1.81
C ILE A 255 2.01 9.74 -2.85
N TRP A 256 1.13 8.81 -3.19
CA TRP A 256 0.20 8.93 -4.31
C TRP A 256 -1.22 8.54 -3.92
N ASP A 257 -2.16 9.24 -4.54
CA ASP A 257 -3.54 8.80 -4.64
C ASP A 257 -3.74 8.03 -5.96
N PRO A 258 -4.06 6.73 -5.91
CA PRO A 258 -4.22 5.92 -7.12
C PRO A 258 -5.53 6.20 -7.88
N PHE A 259 -6.55 6.72 -7.22
CA PHE A 259 -7.86 7.02 -7.83
C PHE A 259 -7.84 8.38 -8.53
N ILE A 260 -7.23 9.38 -7.89
CA ILE A 260 -7.06 10.75 -8.41
C ILE A 260 -5.85 10.83 -9.36
N LYS A 261 -4.91 9.87 -9.27
CA LYS A 261 -3.71 9.79 -10.11
C LYS A 261 -2.76 10.99 -9.92
N LYS A 262 -2.66 11.46 -8.68
CA LYS A 262 -1.83 12.62 -8.31
C LYS A 262 -0.87 12.25 -7.19
N ARG A 263 0.31 12.88 -7.22
CA ARG A 263 1.25 12.87 -6.11
C ARG A 263 0.69 13.74 -4.99
N LEU A 264 0.49 13.16 -3.82
CA LEU A 264 0.02 13.85 -2.63
C LEU A 264 1.17 14.58 -1.94
N SER A 265 2.27 13.88 -1.71
CA SER A 265 3.46 14.42 -1.06
C SER A 265 4.74 13.79 -1.60
N GLN A 266 5.84 14.48 -1.36
CA GLN A 266 7.19 14.00 -1.61
C GLN A 266 8.00 14.15 -0.33
N TYR A 267 8.76 13.13 0.03
CA TYR A 267 9.66 13.19 1.18
C TYR A 267 11.01 13.76 0.75
N HIS A 268 11.81 14.17 1.73
CA HIS A 268 13.17 14.63 1.45
C HIS A 268 14.00 13.54 0.78
N LYS A 269 15.11 13.95 0.17
CA LYS A 269 16.07 13.02 -0.41
C LYS A 269 16.75 12.21 0.69
N TYR A 270 16.71 10.89 0.58
CA TYR A 270 17.44 9.95 1.41
C TYR A 270 18.88 9.82 0.88
N PRO A 271 19.82 9.28 1.69
CA PRO A 271 21.22 9.18 1.31
C PRO A 271 21.48 8.39 0.02
N SER A 272 20.60 7.44 -0.31
CA SER A 272 20.77 6.51 -1.42
C SER A 272 19.42 6.02 -1.99
N SER A 273 19.47 5.12 -2.96
CA SER A 273 18.31 4.51 -3.62
C SER A 273 17.36 3.86 -2.62
N ILE A 274 16.04 4.04 -2.81
CA ILE A 274 15.02 3.42 -1.96
C ILE A 274 14.72 2.01 -2.46
N ILE A 275 15.31 1.00 -1.82
CA ILE A 275 15.27 -0.39 -2.30
C ILE A 275 14.03 -1.16 -1.85
N SER A 276 13.43 -0.76 -0.72
CA SER A 276 12.26 -1.43 -0.15
C SER A 276 11.46 -0.45 0.71
N LEU A 277 10.15 -0.61 0.66
CA LEU A 277 9.16 0.16 1.38
C LEU A 277 8.14 -0.83 1.91
N ASP A 278 7.68 -0.62 3.14
CA ASP A 278 6.50 -1.33 3.64
C ASP A 278 5.76 -0.52 4.70
N PHE A 279 4.43 -0.55 4.64
CA PHE A 279 3.58 0.10 5.63
C PHE A 279 3.26 -0.88 6.75
N SER A 280 3.19 -0.39 7.98
CA SER A 280 2.67 -1.18 9.09
C SER A 280 1.20 -1.53 8.86
N SER A 281 0.75 -2.63 9.46
CA SER A 281 -0.63 -3.13 9.27
C SER A 281 -1.72 -2.18 9.77
N ASP A 282 -1.42 -1.33 10.76
CA ASP A 282 -2.26 -0.23 11.22
C ASP A 282 -2.17 1.03 10.34
N GLY A 283 -1.17 1.09 9.46
CA GLY A 283 -0.88 2.21 8.57
C GLY A 283 -0.07 3.33 9.22
N ASP A 284 0.17 3.29 10.53
CA ASP A 284 0.76 4.39 11.32
C ASP A 284 2.26 4.63 11.06
N SER A 285 2.94 3.66 10.44
CA SER A 285 4.37 3.72 10.16
C SER A 285 4.69 3.24 8.75
N LEU A 286 5.75 3.81 8.17
CA LEU A 286 6.35 3.42 6.91
C LEU A 286 7.84 3.11 7.16
N ALA A 287 8.25 1.89 6.83
CA ALA A 287 9.65 1.50 6.81
C ALA A 287 10.24 1.83 5.45
N ILE A 288 11.41 2.48 5.45
CA ILE A 288 12.09 2.98 4.27
C ILE A 288 13.53 2.48 4.30
N ALA A 289 13.87 1.53 3.43
CA ALA A 289 15.23 1.05 3.28
C ALA A 289 15.94 1.79 2.15
N SER A 290 17.06 2.42 2.50
CA SER A 290 17.94 3.17 1.61
C SER A 290 19.27 2.45 1.51
N SER A 291 19.57 1.89 0.33
CA SER A 291 20.82 1.18 0.06
C SER A 291 21.32 1.46 -1.35
N TYR A 292 22.64 1.54 -1.49
CA TYR A 292 23.27 1.87 -2.75
C TYR A 292 23.34 0.66 -3.69
N GLN A 293 22.71 0.75 -4.86
CA GLN A 293 22.75 -0.30 -5.89
C GLN A 293 23.87 -0.12 -6.92
N TYR A 294 24.93 0.63 -6.59
CA TYR A 294 26.04 0.92 -7.51
C TYR A 294 25.59 1.55 -8.83
N GLU A 295 24.57 2.40 -8.75
CA GLU A 295 23.94 3.01 -9.92
C GLU A 295 24.74 4.18 -10.51
N SER A 296 25.51 4.89 -9.67
CA SER A 296 26.49 5.87 -10.15
C SER A 296 27.87 5.25 -10.29
N LEU A 297 28.51 5.56 -11.40
CA LEU A 297 29.89 5.18 -11.73
C LEU A 297 30.91 6.21 -11.20
N ASP A 298 30.51 7.11 -10.29
CA ASP A 298 31.40 8.12 -9.72
C ASP A 298 32.49 7.47 -8.85
N LYS A 299 33.53 7.01 -9.53
CA LYS A 299 34.74 6.42 -8.98
C LYS A 299 35.41 7.45 -8.06
N GLY A 300 35.22 7.32 -6.75
CA GLY A 300 35.99 8.07 -5.76
C GLY A 300 35.17 8.67 -4.62
N LEU A 301 33.84 8.71 -4.71
CA LEU A 301 33.00 9.08 -3.56
C LEU A 301 32.77 7.87 -2.65
N PRO A 302 32.76 8.06 -1.31
CA PRO A 302 32.41 7.00 -0.39
C PRO A 302 30.98 6.54 -0.68
N VAL A 303 30.76 5.23 -0.67
CA VAL A 303 29.43 4.63 -0.79
C VAL A 303 28.59 5.12 0.40
N PRO A 304 27.40 5.69 0.18
CA PRO A 304 26.51 6.07 1.27
C PRO A 304 26.18 4.88 2.15
N GLU A 305 26.11 5.09 3.47
CA GLU A 305 25.76 4.02 4.40
C GLU A 305 24.35 3.47 4.15
N ASP A 306 24.21 2.16 4.30
CA ASP A 306 22.92 1.50 4.31
C ASP A 306 22.11 1.89 5.54
N CYS A 307 20.86 2.28 5.32
CA CYS A 307 20.00 2.86 6.35
C CYS A 307 18.57 2.33 6.23
N ILE A 308 17.93 2.12 7.38
CA ILE A 308 16.48 1.93 7.46
C ILE A 308 15.93 3.10 8.27
N TYR A 309 14.90 3.76 7.75
CA TYR A 309 14.16 4.80 8.44
C TYR A 309 12.77 4.30 8.76
N ILE A 310 12.30 4.59 9.97
CA ILE A 310 10.90 4.37 10.37
C ILE A 310 10.24 5.73 10.47
N ARG A 311 9.29 5.98 9.56
CA ARG A 311 8.56 7.24 9.47
C ARG A 311 7.15 7.07 9.98
N LYS A 312 6.69 7.96 10.86
CA LYS A 312 5.28 8.00 11.28
C LYS A 312 4.43 8.65 10.20
N THR A 313 3.33 8.00 9.84
CA THR A 313 2.37 8.45 8.81
C THR A 313 1.26 9.30 9.44
N ALA A 314 1.58 10.13 10.43
CA ALA A 314 0.61 11.00 11.13
C ALA A 314 0.07 12.16 10.27
N GLU A 315 0.34 12.17 8.97
CA GLU A 315 -0.15 13.21 8.06
C GLU A 315 -1.64 12.99 7.83
N LEU A 316 -2.46 13.79 8.54
CA LEU A 316 -3.93 13.86 8.52
C LEU A 316 -4.56 13.70 7.12
N TRP A 317 -3.85 14.01 6.04
CA TRP A 317 -4.33 13.93 4.66
C TRP A 317 -4.31 12.51 4.07
N ILE A 318 -3.39 11.64 4.50
CA ILE A 318 -3.35 10.22 4.10
C ILE A 318 -4.63 9.51 4.59
N LEU A 319 -5.18 9.98 5.71
CA LEU A 319 -6.36 9.42 6.37
C LEU A 319 -7.68 10.12 5.99
N ASN A 320 -7.66 11.43 5.68
CA ASN A 320 -8.90 12.23 5.55
C ASN A 320 -9.39 12.48 4.12
N HIS A 321 -8.75 12.02 3.05
CA HIS A 321 -9.23 12.43 1.72
C HIS A 321 -10.60 11.84 1.34
N ASN A 322 -10.95 10.66 1.86
CA ASN A 322 -12.31 10.12 1.76
C ASN A 322 -13.33 10.97 2.53
N VAL A 323 -12.94 11.59 3.64
CA VAL A 323 -13.79 12.48 4.45
C VAL A 323 -14.12 13.76 3.69
N TRP A 324 -13.15 14.35 2.98
CA TRP A 324 -13.41 15.55 2.18
C TRP A 324 -14.24 15.28 0.94
N GLN A 325 -14.15 14.08 0.36
CA GLN A 325 -15.05 13.64 -0.71
C GLN A 325 -16.49 13.50 -0.20
N PHE A 326 -16.66 13.06 1.04
CA PHE A 326 -17.95 12.97 1.74
C PHE A 326 -18.58 14.36 1.96
N PHE A 327 -17.79 15.35 2.34
CA PHE A 327 -18.25 16.75 2.46
C PHE A 327 -18.37 17.49 1.12
N ALA A 328 -17.92 16.91 0.01
CA ALA A 328 -18.09 17.49 -1.32
C ALA A 328 -19.43 17.12 -1.98
N ASP A 329 -20.15 16.14 -1.42
CA ASP A 329 -21.48 15.75 -1.91
C ASP A 329 -22.57 16.64 -1.28
N GLU A 330 -23.20 17.50 -2.09
CA GLU A 330 -24.28 18.37 -1.66
C GLU A 330 -25.44 17.60 -1.02
N ASN A 331 -25.70 16.36 -1.45
CA ASN A 331 -26.81 15.57 -0.93
C ASN A 331 -26.55 15.14 0.52
N ILE A 332 -25.31 14.75 0.83
CA ILE A 332 -24.90 14.35 2.17
C ILE A 332 -24.93 15.56 3.13
N LEU A 333 -24.45 16.72 2.66
CA LEU A 333 -24.53 17.98 3.41
C LEU A 333 -25.98 18.37 3.75
N ARG A 334 -26.90 18.23 2.80
CA ARG A 334 -28.34 18.47 3.03
C ARG A 334 -28.95 17.47 4.01
N LEU A 335 -28.53 16.22 3.95
CA LEU A 335 -28.98 15.16 4.86
C LEU A 335 -28.51 15.41 6.30
N LEU A 336 -27.24 15.73 6.48
CA LEU A 336 -26.67 16.13 7.77
C LEU A 336 -27.36 17.38 8.33
N GLN A 337 -27.60 18.38 7.48
CA GLN A 337 -28.31 19.59 7.88
C GLN A 337 -29.76 19.29 8.29
N SER A 338 -30.45 18.40 7.57
CA SER A 338 -31.80 17.96 7.94
C SER A 338 -31.84 17.17 9.25
N LEU A 339 -30.85 16.32 9.52
CA LEU A 339 -30.76 15.53 10.76
C LEU A 339 -30.48 16.44 11.96
N VAL A 340 -29.56 17.39 11.83
CA VAL A 340 -29.24 18.36 12.90
C VAL A 340 -30.45 19.23 13.23
N MET A 341 -31.20 19.70 12.22
CA MET A 341 -32.41 20.50 12.42
C MET A 341 -33.59 19.72 12.98
N LYS A 342 -33.59 18.38 12.84
CA LYS A 342 -34.57 17.48 13.48
C LYS A 342 -34.21 17.16 14.93
N ALA A 343 -32.93 16.94 15.21
CA ALA A 343 -32.44 16.61 16.56
C ALA A 343 -32.49 17.81 17.52
N PHE A 344 -32.37 19.03 17.02
CA PHE A 344 -32.37 20.26 17.84
C PHE A 344 -33.36 21.30 17.31
N PRO A 345 -34.66 21.18 17.64
CA PRO A 345 -35.70 22.11 17.17
C PRO A 345 -35.48 23.56 17.62
N SER A 346 -34.77 23.78 18.74
CA SER A 346 -34.44 25.10 19.32
C SER A 346 -33.44 25.90 18.49
N LEU A 347 -32.69 25.27 17.58
CA LEU A 347 -31.77 25.94 16.66
C LEU A 347 -32.48 26.65 15.49
N LYS A 348 -33.80 26.48 15.34
CA LYS A 348 -34.62 27.19 14.33
C LYS A 348 -34.64 28.70 14.50
N GLU A 349 -34.47 29.23 15.71
CA GLU A 349 -34.53 30.68 15.96
C GLU A 349 -33.18 31.38 15.72
N HIS A 350 -32.10 30.61 15.61
CA HIS A 350 -30.75 31.10 15.26
C HIS A 350 -30.37 30.74 13.82
N THR A 351 -31.30 30.95 12.88
CA THR A 351 -31.15 30.71 11.42
C THR A 351 -29.95 31.41 10.76
N THR A 352 -29.25 32.27 11.48
CA THR A 352 -28.05 32.98 11.00
C THR A 352 -26.74 32.21 11.24
N ILE A 353 -26.70 31.23 12.15
CA ILE A 353 -25.44 30.57 12.60
C ILE A 353 -25.15 29.26 11.83
N LEU A 354 -26.16 28.59 11.27
CA LEU A 354 -26.00 27.38 10.45
C LEU A 354 -26.02 27.64 8.94
N LYS A 355 -25.66 28.86 8.51
CA LYS A 355 -24.87 28.93 7.29
C LYS A 355 -23.51 28.38 7.69
N LEU A 356 -23.29 27.08 7.49
CA LEU A 356 -21.95 26.55 7.25
C LEU A 356 -21.34 27.50 6.21
N SER A 357 -20.58 28.47 6.70
CA SER A 357 -19.99 29.51 5.88
C SER A 357 -18.80 28.89 5.18
N ILE A 358 -19.09 27.98 4.25
CA ILE A 358 -18.31 27.83 3.04
C ILE A 358 -18.53 29.17 2.32
N PRO A 359 -17.52 30.06 2.23
CA PRO A 359 -17.71 31.36 1.62
C PRO A 359 -18.27 31.18 0.20
N LYS A 360 -19.48 31.70 -0.05
CA LYS A 360 -20.17 31.68 -1.37
C LYS A 360 -19.37 32.36 -2.50
N PHE A 361 -18.18 32.88 -2.22
CA PHE A 361 -17.24 33.44 -3.18
C PHE A 361 -16.28 32.39 -3.80
N ALA A 362 -16.11 31.22 -3.17
CA ALA A 362 -15.07 30.25 -3.58
C ALA A 362 -15.51 29.26 -4.67
N VAL A 363 -16.81 29.00 -4.83
CA VAL A 363 -17.31 27.98 -5.77
C VAL A 363 -17.42 28.52 -7.21
N ARG A 364 -17.67 29.83 -7.39
CA ARG A 364 -17.86 30.41 -8.74
C ARG A 364 -16.57 30.69 -9.52
N LYS A 365 -15.42 30.85 -8.84
CA LYS A 365 -14.13 31.05 -9.52
C LYS A 365 -13.43 29.73 -9.90
N ALA A 366 -13.84 28.60 -9.31
CA ALA A 366 -13.32 27.27 -9.63
C ALA A 366 -13.87 26.70 -10.96
N LEU A 367 -14.99 27.25 -11.47
CA LEU A 367 -15.66 26.75 -12.68
C LEU A 367 -15.53 27.68 -13.90
N ALA A 368 -14.92 28.86 -13.76
CA ALA A 368 -14.73 29.79 -14.87
C ALA A 368 -13.40 30.53 -14.77
N GLY A 369 -12.44 30.16 -15.63
CA GLY A 369 -11.29 31.02 -15.95
C GLY A 369 -9.94 30.32 -15.92
N LYS A 370 -9.35 30.14 -17.11
CA LYS A 370 -7.91 30.01 -17.32
C LYS A 370 -7.17 31.16 -16.61
N HIS A 371 -6.03 30.84 -16.01
CA HIS A 371 -4.85 31.65 -15.66
C HIS A 371 -4.41 31.57 -14.19
N ASP A 372 -3.17 31.11 -14.04
CA ASP A 372 -2.15 31.34 -13.01
C ASP A 372 -2.48 31.06 -11.53
N GLY A 373 -2.03 29.88 -11.09
CA GLY A 373 -0.95 29.83 -10.08
C GLY A 373 -1.23 30.28 -8.66
N THR A 374 -2.44 30.16 -8.10
CA THR A 374 -2.65 30.38 -6.65
C THR A 374 -3.53 29.29 -6.04
N VAL A 375 -2.95 28.45 -5.19
CA VAL A 375 -3.68 27.51 -4.33
C VAL A 375 -4.11 28.27 -3.09
N VAL A 376 -5.42 28.40 -2.86
CA VAL A 376 -5.97 28.98 -1.63
C VAL A 376 -6.14 27.86 -0.60
N THR A 377 -5.28 27.84 0.40
CA THR A 377 -5.38 26.95 1.57
C THR A 377 -6.49 27.46 2.49
N MET A 378 -7.53 26.66 2.72
CA MET A 378 -8.55 26.98 3.73
C MET A 378 -8.23 26.26 5.03
N VAL A 379 -7.79 27.02 6.05
CA VAL A 379 -7.69 26.55 7.43
C VAL A 379 -9.07 26.73 8.07
N ALA A 380 -9.69 25.64 8.54
CA ALA A 380 -10.91 25.74 9.32
C ALA A 380 -10.59 26.47 10.64
N PRO A 381 -11.40 27.45 11.09
CA PRO A 381 -11.18 28.10 12.38
C PRO A 381 -11.21 27.06 13.50
N GLY A 382 -10.25 27.10 14.42
CA GLY A 382 -10.12 26.09 15.50
C GLY A 382 -11.38 25.92 16.37
N GLY A 383 -12.28 26.91 16.40
CA GLY A 383 -13.59 26.81 17.04
C GLY A 383 -14.55 25.80 16.38
N PHE A 384 -14.44 25.58 15.07
CA PHE A 384 -15.30 24.64 14.33
C PHE A 384 -14.96 23.19 14.67
N GLN A 385 -13.68 22.84 14.71
CA GLN A 385 -13.21 21.50 15.10
C GLN A 385 -13.62 21.15 16.53
N LYS A 386 -13.53 22.11 17.46
CA LYS A 386 -13.92 21.93 18.86
C LYS A 386 -15.43 21.74 19.04
N SER A 387 -16.22 22.43 18.22
CA SER A 387 -17.70 22.34 18.24
C SER A 387 -18.19 20.98 17.73
N VAL A 388 -17.57 20.45 16.66
CA VAL A 388 -17.90 19.12 16.12
C VAL A 388 -17.50 18.00 17.08
N LEU A 389 -16.34 18.12 17.74
CA LEU A 389 -15.90 17.14 18.75
C LEU A 389 -16.78 17.15 20.01
N ASN A 390 -17.25 18.32 20.45
CA ASN A 390 -18.15 18.44 21.59
C ASN A 390 -19.54 17.86 21.27
N LEU A 391 -20.06 18.11 20.06
CA LEU A 391 -21.32 17.52 19.60
C LEU A 391 -21.25 15.98 19.57
N MET A 392 -20.12 15.41 19.13
CA MET A 392 -19.91 13.96 19.14
C MET A 392 -19.85 13.39 20.57
N ARG A 393 -19.29 14.10 21.54
CA ARG A 393 -19.27 13.68 22.95
C ARG A 393 -20.65 13.75 23.60
N GLU A 394 -21.45 14.78 23.29
CA GLU A 394 -22.82 14.91 23.80
C GLU A 394 -23.74 13.80 23.25
N LEU A 395 -23.59 13.44 21.97
CA LEU A 395 -24.34 12.33 21.35
C LEU A 395 -23.96 10.95 21.94
N GLN A 396 -22.71 10.77 22.38
CA GLN A 396 -22.28 9.56 23.09
C GLN A 396 -22.76 9.52 24.54
N ALA A 397 -22.89 10.69 25.19
CA ALA A 397 -23.30 10.80 26.59
C ALA A 397 -24.82 10.64 26.80
N ASN A 398 -25.66 10.81 25.77
CA ASN A 398 -27.11 10.74 25.91
C ASN A 398 -27.81 9.94 24.79
N PRO A 399 -27.74 8.60 24.80
CA PRO A 399 -28.28 7.74 23.73
C PRO A 399 -29.81 7.76 23.62
N ALA A 400 -30.50 8.22 24.65
CA ALA A 400 -31.97 8.23 24.74
C ALA A 400 -32.63 9.43 24.02
N ALA A 401 -31.85 10.45 23.65
CA ALA A 401 -32.34 11.63 22.93
C ALA A 401 -32.56 11.39 21.43
N CYS A 402 -32.14 10.22 20.91
CA CYS A 402 -32.20 9.90 19.49
C CYS A 402 -33.08 8.67 19.26
N ASN A 403 -34.07 8.79 18.37
CA ASN A 403 -35.04 7.72 18.12
C ASN A 403 -34.31 6.50 17.53
N ARG A 404 -34.63 5.28 18.01
CA ARG A 404 -33.87 4.04 17.72
C ARG A 404 -33.65 3.74 16.23
N ASN A 405 -34.49 4.25 15.34
CA ASN A 405 -34.35 4.05 13.88
C ASN A 405 -33.30 4.98 13.23
N GLU A 406 -32.99 6.14 13.82
CA GLU A 406 -31.95 7.05 13.28
C GLU A 406 -30.54 6.59 13.70
N ILE A 407 -30.42 5.93 14.86
CA ILE A 407 -29.17 5.33 15.36
C ILE A 407 -28.66 4.22 14.44
N VAL A 408 -29.54 3.43 13.81
CA VAL A 408 -29.13 2.38 12.85
C VAL A 408 -28.50 2.99 11.58
N SER A 409 -29.01 4.14 11.12
CA SER A 409 -28.45 4.83 9.97
C SER A 409 -27.09 5.49 10.27
N LEU A 410 -26.93 6.12 11.43
CA LEU A 410 -25.65 6.73 11.84
C LEU A 410 -24.57 5.69 12.21
N ASN A 411 -24.94 4.58 12.83
CA ASN A 411 -24.00 3.49 13.12
C ASN A 411 -23.57 2.74 11.85
N SER A 412 -24.42 2.66 10.82
CA SER A 412 -24.01 2.14 9.51
C SER A 412 -23.08 3.07 8.72
N ILE A 413 -23.08 4.37 9.04
CA ILE A 413 -22.25 5.41 8.39
C ILE A 413 -20.91 5.62 9.11
N PHE A 414 -20.82 5.29 10.41
CA PHE A 414 -19.64 5.58 11.24
C PHE A 414 -19.04 4.40 12.01
N ALA A 415 -19.36 3.14 11.69
CA ALA A 415 -18.61 2.02 12.27
C ALA A 415 -17.21 1.93 11.64
N PRO A 416 -16.10 2.17 12.38
CA PRO A 416 -14.86 1.49 12.03
C PRO A 416 -15.16 0.01 12.21
N ARG A 417 -14.90 -0.83 11.20
CA ARG A 417 -15.04 -2.28 11.33
C ARG A 417 -14.03 -2.78 12.37
N VAL A 418 -14.44 -2.75 13.62
CA VAL A 418 -13.88 -3.55 14.70
C VAL A 418 -14.46 -4.95 14.53
N LEU A 419 -13.63 -5.89 14.11
CA LEU A 419 -13.93 -7.32 14.17
C LEU A 419 -14.01 -7.74 15.65
N ILE A 420 -15.21 -8.05 16.13
CA ILE A 420 -15.41 -8.90 17.32
C ILE A 420 -16.24 -10.10 16.85
N GLY A 421 -15.74 -11.30 17.12
CA GLY A 421 -16.26 -12.55 16.60
C GLY A 421 -17.54 -13.07 17.27
N HIS A 422 -18.08 -14.09 16.61
CA HIS A 422 -19.06 -15.12 17.01
C HIS A 422 -20.58 -14.84 17.00
N ASN A 423 -21.24 -15.66 16.16
CA ASN A 423 -22.56 -16.29 16.24
C ASN A 423 -23.88 -15.51 15.97
N GLU A 424 -24.53 -15.96 14.88
CA GLU A 424 -25.97 -16.27 14.68
C GLU A 424 -27.09 -15.20 14.52
N LEU A 425 -27.72 -15.31 13.33
CA LEU A 425 -29.17 -15.49 13.01
C LEU A 425 -30.17 -14.31 12.81
N PHE A 426 -30.95 -14.48 11.71
CA PHE A 426 -32.18 -13.83 11.21
C PHE A 426 -32.09 -12.36 10.74
N GLY A 427 -32.72 -11.89 9.66
CA GLY A 427 -33.80 -12.37 8.79
C GLY A 427 -34.61 -11.14 8.30
N ALA A 428 -35.23 -11.25 7.11
CA ALA A 428 -36.15 -10.30 6.44
C ALA A 428 -35.51 -9.11 5.68
N ALA A 429 -35.43 -9.13 4.34
CA ALA A 429 -36.50 -8.96 3.34
C ALA A 429 -36.96 -7.50 3.16
N TRP A 430 -36.51 -6.84 2.09
CA TRP A 430 -37.29 -5.86 1.34
C TRP A 430 -37.11 -6.10 -0.15
N THR A 431 -38.26 -6.25 -0.80
CA THR A 431 -38.53 -6.64 -2.19
C THR A 431 -38.54 -5.43 -3.13
N ASN A 432 -38.09 -5.69 -4.36
CA ASN A 432 -38.63 -5.22 -5.65
C ASN A 432 -39.03 -3.75 -5.83
N ASP A 433 -38.31 -3.04 -6.70
CA ASP A 433 -38.75 -2.79 -8.08
C ASP A 433 -37.92 -1.65 -8.70
N THR A 434 -36.96 -2.03 -9.55
CA THR A 434 -36.51 -1.34 -10.79
C THR A 434 -35.22 -2.01 -11.26
N MET A 435 -35.32 -3.23 -11.79
CA MET A 435 -34.16 -3.88 -12.41
C MET A 435 -34.61 -4.91 -13.46
N ASP A 436 -35.34 -4.45 -14.47
CA ASP A 436 -35.59 -5.21 -15.69
C ASP A 436 -35.50 -4.27 -16.89
N GLU A 437 -34.32 -4.25 -17.48
CA GLU A 437 -34.04 -4.04 -18.92
C GLU A 437 -32.54 -3.77 -19.04
N PHE A 438 -31.76 -4.83 -19.28
CA PHE A 438 -30.52 -4.86 -20.08
C PHE A 438 -29.78 -6.19 -19.85
N ILE A 439 -30.47 -7.31 -20.08
CA ILE A 439 -29.82 -8.60 -20.31
C ILE A 439 -30.39 -9.17 -21.60
N THR A 440 -29.75 -8.86 -22.73
CA THR A 440 -29.63 -9.78 -23.88
C THR A 440 -28.62 -9.23 -24.87
N SER A 441 -27.49 -9.92 -24.97
CA SER A 441 -26.86 -10.37 -26.22
C SER A 441 -25.32 -10.29 -26.19
N SER A 442 -24.75 -11.48 -26.36
CA SER A 442 -23.56 -11.79 -27.16
C SER A 442 -22.15 -11.49 -26.61
N ALA A 443 -21.38 -12.59 -26.60
CA ALA A 443 -19.94 -12.67 -26.74
C ALA A 443 -19.06 -12.10 -25.61
N ASN A 444 -18.78 -13.00 -24.66
CA ASN A 444 -17.64 -12.94 -23.75
C ASN A 444 -16.30 -12.68 -24.48
N PRO A 445 -15.54 -11.69 -24.00
CA PRO A 445 -14.22 -12.01 -23.48
C PRO A 445 -14.00 -11.31 -22.12
N TYR A 446 -13.97 -12.09 -21.03
CA TYR A 446 -13.60 -11.61 -19.70
C TYR A 446 -12.17 -11.03 -19.71
N ARG A 447 -12.05 -9.70 -19.76
CA ARG A 447 -10.78 -8.98 -19.61
C ARG A 447 -10.58 -8.58 -18.16
N VAL A 448 -9.80 -9.38 -17.43
CA VAL A 448 -9.32 -9.04 -16.08
C VAL A 448 -8.39 -7.83 -16.10
N ARG A 449 -8.54 -6.94 -15.13
CA ARG A 449 -7.74 -5.72 -14.97
C ARG A 449 -6.95 -5.81 -13.69
N PHE A 450 -5.69 -5.41 -13.77
CA PHE A 450 -4.81 -5.28 -12.61
C PHE A 450 -4.29 -3.86 -12.60
N TYR A 451 -4.30 -3.23 -11.44
CA TYR A 451 -3.46 -2.07 -11.16
C TYR A 451 -2.08 -2.59 -10.77
N CYS A 452 -1.36 -3.19 -11.70
CA CYS A 452 0.07 -3.38 -11.53
C CYS A 452 0.73 -2.02 -11.79
N LEU A 453 1.27 -1.42 -10.75
CA LEU A 453 2.17 -0.29 -10.91
C LEU A 453 3.44 -0.82 -11.58
N PHE A 454 3.48 -0.71 -12.90
CA PHE A 454 4.62 -1.12 -13.71
C PHE A 454 5.68 -0.04 -13.66
N CYS A 455 6.76 -0.35 -12.93
CA CYS A 455 7.98 0.45 -12.88
C CYS A 455 9.03 -0.06 -13.86
#